data_AF-A0A7G9G6X2-F1
#
_entry.id   AF-A0A7G9G6X2-F1
#
_cell.length_a   1.000
_cell.length_b   1.000
_cell.length_c   1.000
_cell.angle_alpha   90.00
_cell.angle_beta   90.00
_cell.angle_gamma   90.00
#
_symmetry.space_group_name_H-M   'P 1'
#
loop_
_entity.id
_entity.type
_entity.pdbx_description
1 polymer ?
#
loop_
_entity_poly.entity_id
_entity_poly.type
_entity_poly.pdbx_seq_one_letter_code
_entity_poly.pdbx_strand_id
1 'polypeptide(L)' 'MNREYAVYTEDAKIDGIYDNDQMDWFTDYKEAKDFAITKAKEEGTAVYLSEVDDGDFSDRPEVY' A
#
# COMPACT_ATOMS: atom_id res chain seq x y z
N MET A 1 -4.04 -18.56 -5.55
CA MET A 1 -3.34 -17.49 -4.82
C MET A 1 -3.49 -16.24 -5.65
N ASN A 2 -4.42 -15.37 -5.26
CA ASN A 2 -4.50 -14.03 -5.81
C ASN A 2 -3.57 -13.21 -4.93
N ARG A 3 -2.43 -12.76 -5.47
CA ARG A 3 -1.57 -11.82 -4.76
C ARG A 3 -2.15 -10.44 -4.99
N GLU A 4 -2.37 -9.72 -3.91
CA GLU A 4 -2.84 -8.34 -3.95
C GLU A 4 -1.76 -7.45 -3.36
N TYR A 5 -1.73 -6.19 -3.80
CA TYR A 5 -0.77 -5.21 -3.35
C TYR A 5 -1.54 -3.98 -2.90
N ALA A 6 -1.37 -3.62 -1.64
CA ALA A 6 -1.99 -2.44 -1.05
C ALA A 6 -0.97 -1.30 -1.03
N VAL A 7 -1.35 -0.16 -1.60
CA VAL A 7 -0.60 1.09 -1.53
C VAL A 7 -1.35 2.07 -0.63
N TYR A 8 -0.68 2.59 0.39
CA TYR A 8 -1.32 3.43 1.41
C TYR A 8 -0.33 4.39 2.07
N THR A 9 -0.85 5.42 2.73
CA THR A 9 -0.08 6.35 3.58
C THR A 9 -0.34 6.06 5.05
N GLU A 10 0.33 6.78 5.96
CA GLU A 10 0.00 6.73 7.40
C GLU A 10 -1.47 7.06 7.69
N ASP A 11 -2.16 7.79 6.81
CA ASP A 11 -3.56 8.19 7.01
C ASP A 11 -4.53 7.00 7.00
N ALA A 12 -4.17 5.91 6.30
CA ALA A 12 -4.94 4.68 6.31
C ALA A 12 -4.92 3.99 7.69
N LYS A 13 -4.09 4.44 8.64
CA LYS A 13 -4.01 3.89 10.00
C LYS A 13 -4.88 4.72 10.95
N ILE A 14 -6.08 4.23 11.23
CA ILE A 14 -7.04 4.86 12.15
C ILE A 14 -7.08 4.04 13.45
N ASP A 15 -6.77 4.68 14.59
CA ASP A 15 -6.76 4.04 15.92
C ASP A 15 -5.89 2.76 15.99
N GLY A 16 -4.83 2.70 15.17
CA GLY A 16 -3.92 1.55 15.10
C GLY A 16 -4.39 0.40 14.22
N ILE A 17 -5.54 0.54 13.56
CA ILE A 17 -6.10 -0.41 12.59
C ILE A 17 -5.95 0.19 11.19
N TYR A 18 -5.60 -0.65 10.23
CA TYR A 18 -5.54 -0.26 8.83
C TYR A 18 -6.94 -0.28 8.20
N ASP A 19 -7.35 0.84 7.62
CA ASP A 19 -8.60 1.00 6.89
C ASP A 19 -8.38 0.67 5.41
N ASN A 20 -8.89 -0.49 5.00
CA ASN A 20 -8.76 -0.99 3.62
C ASN A 20 -9.42 -0.06 2.58
N ASP A 21 -10.42 0.73 2.97
CA ASP A 21 -11.11 1.66 2.06
C ASP A 21 -10.25 2.89 1.73
N GLN A 22 -9.19 3.15 2.50
CA GLN A 22 -8.23 4.23 2.25
C GLN A 22 -6.98 3.77 1.51
N MET A 23 -6.96 2.51 1.07
CA MET A 23 -5.83 1.93 0.34
C MET A 23 -6.15 1.78 -1.14
N ASP A 24 -5.13 1.96 -1.97
CA ASP A 24 -5.19 1.67 -3.39
C ASP A 24 -4.73 0.23 -3.64
N TRP A 25 -5.61 -0.59 -4.20
CA TRP A 25 -5.39 -2.03 -4.38
C TRP A 25 -5.02 -2.39 -5.82
N PHE A 26 -4.00 -3.24 -5.97
CA PHE A 26 -3.47 -3.67 -7.24
C PHE A 26 -3.27 -5.19 -7.25
N THR A 27 -3.33 -5.80 -8.44
CA THR A 27 -2.98 -7.22 -8.64
C THR A 27 -1.63 -7.41 -9.32
N ASP A 28 -1.06 -6.33 -9.86
CA ASP A 28 0.28 -6.29 -10.45
C ASP A 28 1.23 -5.47 -9.58
N TYR A 29 2.36 -6.06 -9.22
CA TYR A 29 3.38 -5.43 -8.37
C TYR A 29 3.99 -4.18 -9.03
N LYS A 30 4.24 -4.23 -10.33
CA LYS A 30 4.93 -3.15 -11.04
C LYS A 30 4.02 -1.94 -11.12
N GLU A 31 2.73 -2.15 -11.42
CA GLU A 31 1.73 -1.07 -11.39
C GLU A 31 1.60 -0.46 -9.99
N ALA A 32 1.51 -1.30 -8.95
CA ALA A 32 1.45 -0.83 -7.56
C ALA A 32 2.67 0.01 -7.17
N LYS A 33 3.87 -0.43 -7.57
CA LYS A 33 5.14 0.25 -7.29
C LYS A 33 5.25 1.58 -8.04
N ASP A 34 4.95 1.60 -9.33
CA ASP A 34 4.99 2.83 -10.13
C ASP A 34 3.99 3.86 -9.58
N PHE A 35 2.82 3.40 -9.14
CA PHE A 35 1.82 4.22 -8.45
C PHE A 35 2.33 4.74 -7.11
N ALA A 36 2.88 3.89 -6.24
CA ALA A 36 3.41 4.29 -4.93
C ALA A 36 4.50 5.37 -5.04
N ILE A 37 5.45 5.20 -5.97
CA ILE A 37 6.50 6.19 -6.25
C ILE A 37 5.92 7.51 -6.74
N THR A 38 4.89 7.46 -7.58
CA THR A 38 4.25 8.66 -8.13
C THR A 38 3.50 9.40 -7.03
N LYS A 39 2.69 8.69 -6.25
CA LYS A 39 1.93 9.22 -5.11
C LYS A 39 2.85 9.87 -4.07
N ALA A 40 3.96 9.21 -3.72
CA ALA A 40 4.95 9.75 -2.78
C ALA A 40 5.54 11.09 -3.26
N LYS A 41 5.80 11.23 -4.56
CA LYS A 41 6.29 12.48 -5.15
C LYS A 41 5.22 13.57 -5.22
N GLU A 42 3.98 13.21 -5.54
CA GLU A 42 2.86 14.15 -5.68
C GLU A 42 2.41 14.70 -4.33
N GLU A 43 2.31 13.84 -3.32
CA GLU A 43 1.86 14.21 -1.98
C GLU A 43 3.00 14.69 -1.07
N GLY A 44 4.25 14.37 -1.43
CA GLY A 44 5.42 14.73 -0.62
C GLY A 44 5.43 14.04 0.75
N THR A 45 4.84 12.85 0.83
CA THR A 45 4.69 12.04 2.05
C THR A 45 5.20 10.62 1.81
N ALA A 46 5.45 9.90 2.90
CA ALA A 46 5.83 8.50 2.83
C ALA A 46 4.64 7.65 2.36
N VAL A 47 4.88 6.83 1.33
CA VAL A 47 3.90 5.87 0.82
C VAL A 47 4.41 4.45 1.02
N TYR A 48 3.55 3.61 1.55
CA TYR A 48 3.80 2.21 1.83
C TYR A 48 3.19 1.33 0.74
N LEU A 49 3.93 0.30 0.34
CA LEU A 49 3.48 -0.76 -0.57
C LEU A 49 3.63 -2.09 0.15
N SER A 50 2.53 -2.80 0.39
CA SER A 50 2.54 -4.11 1.03
C SER A 50 1.95 -5.18 0.12
N GLU A 51 2.61 -6.33 0.02
CA GLU A 51 1.99 -7.55 -0.52
C GLU A 51 0.98 -8.08 0.51
N VAL A 52 -0.19 -8.47 0.03
CA VAL A 52 -1.29 -9.01 0.81
C VAL A 52 -1.61 -10.40 0.29
N ASP A 53 -1.53 -11.39 1.18
CA ASP A 53 -1.89 -12.79 0.91
C ASP A 53 -3.01 -13.20 1.86
N ASP A 54 -4.19 -13.52 1.33
CA ASP A 54 -5.39 -13.89 2.08
C ASP A 54 -5.81 -12.87 3.16
N GLY A 55 -5.60 -11.58 2.86
CA GLY A 55 -5.91 -10.46 3.77
C GLY A 55 -4.85 -10.20 4.86
N ASP A 56 -3.75 -10.96 4.85
CA ASP A 56 -2.60 -10.72 5.73
C ASP A 56 -1.58 -9.83 5.02
N PHE A 57 -1.23 -8.71 5.66
CA PHE A 57 -0.28 -7.74 5.12
C PHE A 57 1.15 -8.18 5.44
N SER A 58 2.06 -8.03 4.49
CA SER A 58 3.48 -8.23 4.73
C SER A 58 3.98 -7.38 5.90
N ASP A 59 4.72 -8.01 6.83
CA ASP A 59 5.43 -7.36 7.93
C ASP A 59 6.54 -6.39 7.45
N ARG A 60 6.83 -6.37 6.14
CA ARG A 60 7.89 -5.57 5.53
C ARG A 60 7.35 -4.83 4.31
N PRO A 61 6.50 -3.80 4.50
CA PRO A 61 6.10 -2.95 3.39
C PRO A 61 7.32 -2.23 2.81
N GLU A 62 7.33 -2.06 1.50
CA GLU A 62 8.26 -1.15 0.82
C GLU A 62 7.81 0.30 1.08
N VAL A 63 8.76 1.22 1.26
CA VAL A 63 8.47 2.64 1.54
C VAL A 63 9.13 3.52 0.48
N TYR A 64 8.38 4.51 0.00
CA TYR A 64 8.75 5.42 -1.08
C TYR A 64 8.58 6.89 -0.69
#